data_AF-F7JQZ0-F1
#
_entry.id   AF-F7JQZ0-F1
#
_cell.length_a   1.000
_cell.length_b   1.000
_cell.length_c   1.000
_cell.angle_alpha   90.00
_cell.angle_beta   90.00
_cell.angle_gamma   90.00
#
_symmetry.space_group_name_H-M   'P 1'
#
loop_
_entity.id
_entity.type
_entity.pdbx_description
1 polymer ?
#
loop_
_entity_poly.entity_id
_entity_poly.type
_entity_poly.pdbx_seq_one_letter_code
_entity_poly.pdbx_strand_id
1 'polypeptide(L)'
;MTYSVEPSNQEIEQEFQKKRVYIEQLDIIDCDYTEKVEAINDYLRAAIDRATWAENGDISMQSIQTYESNLKRTWKLQKRIVMLEKKNEPSENQGKMIYYKCQDKNVEMDSVYVPDFLKNGCYHALANNLEIGWHPQCSELIKEESDSWKI
;
A
#
# COMPACT_ATOMS: atom_id res chain seq x y z
N MET A 1 -2.25 -20.00 -5.17
CA MET A 1 -3.46 -19.92 -6.02
C MET A 1 -4.14 -18.60 -5.72
N THR A 2 -4.55 -17.86 -6.75
CA THR A 2 -5.30 -16.59 -6.60
C THR A 2 -6.80 -16.90 -6.61
N TYR A 3 -7.55 -16.32 -5.68
CA TYR A 3 -9.00 -16.52 -5.54
C TYR A 3 -9.80 -15.27 -5.90
N SER A 4 -9.18 -14.11 -5.76
CA SER A 4 -9.73 -12.81 -6.11
C SER A 4 -9.91 -12.64 -7.61
N VAL A 5 -10.99 -11.97 -7.97
CA VAL A 5 -11.25 -11.44 -9.32
C VAL A 5 -11.13 -9.92 -9.30
N GLU A 6 -10.99 -9.30 -10.47
CA GLU A 6 -10.98 -7.84 -10.54
C GLU A 6 -12.31 -7.26 -10.01
N PRO A 7 -12.26 -6.28 -9.09
CA PRO A 7 -13.45 -5.62 -8.60
C PRO A 7 -14.16 -4.86 -9.73
N SER A 8 -15.48 -4.78 -9.61
CA SER A 8 -16.32 -3.99 -10.49
C SER A 8 -16.10 -2.48 -10.29
N ASN A 9 -16.46 -1.68 -11.30
CA ASN A 9 -16.42 -0.21 -11.20
C ASN A 9 -17.22 0.32 -10.00
N GLN A 10 -18.31 -0.35 -9.64
CA GLN A 10 -19.12 0.03 -8.47
C GLN A 10 -18.35 -0.21 -7.16
N GLU A 11 -17.64 -1.33 -7.03
CA GLU A 11 -16.83 -1.62 -5.84
C GLU A 11 -15.65 -0.65 -5.72
N ILE A 12 -15.03 -0.28 -6.86
CA ILE A 12 -13.96 0.72 -6.90
C ILE A 12 -14.49 2.08 -6.42
N GLU A 13 -15.62 2.54 -6.95
CA GLU A 13 -16.23 3.81 -6.55
C GLU A 13 -16.61 3.80 -5.06
N GLN A 14 -17.20 2.71 -4.58
CA GLN A 14 -17.52 2.57 -3.16
C GLN A 14 -16.28 2.64 -2.27
N GLU A 15 -15.15 2.10 -2.72
CA GLU A 15 -13.89 2.17 -1.98
C GLU A 15 -13.32 3.60 -1.95
N PHE A 16 -13.40 4.34 -3.05
CA PHE A 16 -13.06 5.78 -3.07
C PHE A 16 -13.85 6.58 -2.04
N GLN A 17 -15.15 6.32 -1.93
CA GLN A 17 -16.02 7.03 -0.99
C GLN A 17 -15.72 6.73 0.48
N LYS A 18 -15.00 5.64 0.79
CA LYS A 18 -14.64 5.29 2.17
C LYS A 18 -13.52 6.15 2.75
N LYS A 19 -12.87 7.02 1.94
CA LYS A 19 -11.77 7.91 2.36
C LYS A 19 -10.75 7.17 3.22
N ARG A 20 -10.17 6.13 2.64
CA ARG A 20 -9.20 5.31 3.36
C ARG A 20 -7.86 6.01 3.41
N VAL A 21 -7.17 5.82 4.53
CA VAL A 21 -5.86 6.44 4.81
C VAL A 21 -4.84 6.14 3.70
N TYR A 22 -4.84 4.95 3.10
CA TYR A 22 -3.90 4.69 2.00
C TYR A 22 -4.21 5.50 0.74
N ILE A 23 -5.48 5.81 0.46
CA ILE A 23 -5.90 6.65 -0.67
C ILE A 23 -5.52 8.10 -0.41
N GLU A 24 -5.76 8.61 0.81
CA GLU A 24 -5.31 9.95 1.23
C GLU A 24 -3.80 10.10 1.08
N GLN A 25 -3.03 9.07 1.45
CA GLN A 25 -1.59 9.08 1.23
C GLN A 25 -1.19 9.12 -0.26
N LEU A 26 -1.98 8.51 -1.15
CA LEU A 26 -1.77 8.60 -2.60
C LEU A 26 -2.09 10.01 -3.12
N ASP A 27 -3.12 10.66 -2.59
CA ASP A 27 -3.42 12.06 -2.89
C ASP A 27 -2.28 13.00 -2.46
N ILE A 28 -1.72 12.78 -1.26
CA ILE A 28 -0.58 13.56 -0.74
C ILE A 28 0.65 13.49 -1.64
N ILE A 29 0.90 12.35 -2.28
CA ILE A 29 2.05 12.17 -3.19
C ILE A 29 1.68 12.43 -4.65
N ASP A 30 0.53 13.07 -4.91
CA ASP A 30 0.06 13.45 -6.25
C ASP A 30 -0.08 12.25 -7.21
N CYS A 31 -0.60 11.13 -6.73
CA CYS A 31 -1.00 10.01 -7.60
C CYS A 31 -2.28 10.34 -8.36
N ASP A 32 -2.29 10.03 -9.66
CA ASP A 32 -3.43 10.30 -10.51
C ASP A 32 -4.61 9.33 -10.28
N TYR A 33 -5.73 9.58 -10.97
CA TYR A 33 -6.93 8.76 -10.82
C TYR A 33 -6.70 7.29 -11.21
N THR A 34 -5.92 7.05 -12.26
CA THR A 34 -5.61 5.70 -12.75
C THR A 34 -4.78 4.94 -11.72
N GLU A 35 -3.73 5.59 -11.19
CA GLU A 35 -2.90 5.02 -10.13
C GLU A 35 -3.72 4.65 -8.89
N LYS A 36 -4.71 5.48 -8.53
CA LYS A 36 -5.60 5.18 -7.39
C LYS A 36 -6.58 4.05 -7.69
N VAL A 37 -7.09 3.94 -8.92
CA VAL A 37 -7.93 2.81 -9.33
C VAL A 37 -7.15 1.49 -9.27
N GLU A 38 -5.90 1.48 -9.75
CA GLU A 38 -5.00 0.33 -9.65
C GLU A 38 -4.72 -0.04 -8.18
N ALA A 39 -4.44 0.95 -7.34
CA ALA A 39 -4.24 0.73 -5.91
C ALA A 39 -5.47 0.12 -5.21
N ILE A 40 -6.67 0.54 -5.58
CA ILE A 40 -7.93 -0.02 -5.06
C ILE A 40 -8.11 -1.47 -5.53
N ASN A 41 -7.83 -1.75 -6.81
CA ASN A 41 -7.87 -3.09 -7.36
C ASN A 41 -6.97 -4.04 -6.56
N ASP A 42 -5.72 -3.63 -6.36
CA ASP A 42 -4.71 -4.38 -5.63
C ASP A 42 -5.12 -4.58 -4.16
N TYR A 43 -5.57 -3.52 -3.49
CA TYR A 43 -6.01 -3.58 -2.08
C TYR A 43 -7.16 -4.55 -1.86
N LEU A 44 -8.22 -4.48 -2.68
CA LEU A 44 -9.40 -5.33 -2.56
C LEU A 44 -9.07 -6.79 -2.86
N ARG A 45 -8.33 -7.05 -3.93
CA ARG A 45 -7.93 -8.40 -4.33
C ARG A 45 -7.01 -9.05 -3.30
N ALA A 46 -6.02 -8.32 -2.80
CA ALA A 46 -5.14 -8.81 -1.77
C ALA A 46 -5.88 -9.12 -0.46
N ALA A 47 -6.89 -8.31 -0.10
CA ALA A 47 -7.71 -8.57 1.08
C ALA A 47 -8.51 -9.87 0.94
N ILE A 48 -9.12 -10.11 -0.22
CA ILE A 48 -9.86 -11.34 -0.51
C ILE A 48 -8.92 -12.55 -0.46
N ASP A 49 -7.80 -12.52 -1.19
CA ASP A 49 -6.85 -13.63 -1.24
C ASP A 49 -6.30 -13.98 0.16
N ARG A 50 -5.91 -12.98 0.96
CA ARG A 50 -5.42 -13.22 2.33
C ARG A 50 -6.50 -13.82 3.22
N ALA A 51 -7.76 -13.37 3.12
CA ALA A 51 -8.86 -13.92 3.89
C ALA A 51 -9.12 -15.39 3.51
N THR A 52 -9.20 -15.68 2.21
CA THR A 52 -9.43 -17.05 1.71
C THR A 52 -8.30 -18.00 2.10
N TRP A 53 -7.03 -17.59 2.00
CA TRP A 53 -5.92 -18.45 2.43
C TRP A 53 -5.92 -18.73 3.93
N ALA A 54 -6.30 -17.74 4.74
CA ALA A 54 -6.43 -17.92 6.18
C ALA A 54 -7.58 -18.89 6.52
N GLU A 55 -8.72 -18.77 5.84
CA GLU A 55 -9.88 -19.66 6.00
C GLU A 55 -9.58 -21.11 5.60
N ASN A 56 -8.83 -21.30 4.51
CA ASN A 56 -8.45 -22.63 4.02
C ASN A 56 -7.28 -23.26 4.77
N GLY A 57 -6.56 -22.49 5.60
CA GLY A 57 -5.30 -22.92 6.22
C GLY A 57 -4.13 -23.03 5.24
N ASP A 58 -4.23 -22.39 4.06
CA ASP A 58 -3.19 -22.36 3.03
C ASP A 58 -1.97 -21.55 3.49
N ILE A 59 -2.18 -20.58 4.38
CA ILE A 59 -1.12 -19.73 4.93
C ILE A 59 -1.26 -19.59 6.45
N SER A 60 -0.13 -19.62 7.16
CA SER A 60 -0.11 -19.35 8.59
C SER A 60 -0.10 -17.84 8.87
N MET A 61 -0.66 -17.43 10.02
CA MET A 61 -0.53 -16.05 10.49
C MET A 61 0.93 -15.60 10.61
N GLN A 62 1.83 -16.51 11.01
CA GLN A 62 3.26 -16.24 11.11
C GLN A 62 3.89 -15.94 9.74
N SER A 63 3.46 -16.65 8.69
CA SER A 63 3.92 -16.42 7.31
C SER A 63 3.49 -15.04 6.82
N ILE A 64 2.24 -14.64 7.07
CA ILE A 64 1.75 -13.29 6.74
C ILE A 64 2.56 -12.22 7.49
N GLN A 65 2.75 -12.37 8.80
CA GLN A 65 3.51 -11.41 9.61
C GLN A 65 4.98 -11.29 9.17
N THR A 66 5.59 -12.42 8.77
CA THR A 66 6.95 -12.45 8.21
C THR A 66 6.99 -11.68 6.89
N TYR A 67 6.01 -11.91 6.02
CA TYR A 67 5.91 -11.23 4.74
C TYR A 67 5.73 -9.71 4.90
N GLU A 68 4.81 -9.27 5.76
CA GLU A 68 4.61 -7.85 6.07
C GLU A 68 5.85 -7.20 6.68
N SER A 69 6.59 -7.94 7.51
CA SER A 69 7.88 -7.47 8.06
C SER A 69 8.93 -7.27 6.96
N ASN A 70 8.97 -8.15 5.96
CA ASN A 70 9.83 -8.00 4.79
C ASN A 70 9.43 -6.79 3.93
N LEU A 71 8.13 -6.58 3.70
CA LEU A 71 7.61 -5.40 3.01
C LEU A 71 8.02 -4.10 3.73
N LYS A 72 7.81 -4.02 5.05
CA LYS A 72 8.23 -2.89 5.90
C LYS A 72 9.73 -2.63 5.82
N ARG A 73 10.55 -3.69 5.84
CA ARG A 73 12.02 -3.58 5.69
C ARG A 73 12.41 -3.02 4.33
N THR A 74 11.77 -3.51 3.26
CA THR A 74 11.98 -3.02 1.89
C THR A 74 11.60 -1.55 1.76
N TRP A 75 10.41 -1.17 2.23
CA TRP A 75 9.96 0.23 2.24
C TRP A 75 10.97 1.14 2.97
N LYS A 76 11.42 0.74 4.16
CA LYS A 76 12.38 1.52 4.95
C LYS A 76 13.71 1.74 4.22
N LEU A 77 14.18 0.72 3.47
CA LEU A 77 15.38 0.84 2.66
C LEU A 77 15.15 1.79 1.48
N GLN A 78 14.04 1.64 0.74
CA GLN A 78 13.73 2.52 -0.40
C GLN A 78 13.57 3.98 0.04
N LYS A 79 12.87 4.23 1.15
CA LYS A 79 12.77 5.55 1.77
C LYS A 79 14.15 6.15 2.03
N ARG A 80 15.06 5.41 2.68
CA ARG A 80 16.43 5.90 2.94
C ARG A 80 17.20 6.23 1.66
N ILE A 81 17.11 5.38 0.64
CA ILE A 81 17.76 5.61 -0.65
C ILE A 81 17.22 6.89 -1.30
N VAL A 82 15.90 7.04 -1.38
CA VAL A 82 15.28 8.23 -1.99
C VAL A 82 15.63 9.50 -1.22
N MET A 83 15.61 9.48 0.12
CA MET A 83 16.00 10.64 0.92
C MET A 83 17.47 11.07 0.71
N LEU A 84 18.35 10.13 0.33
CA LEU A 84 19.74 10.45 -0.02
C LEU A 84 19.87 10.98 -1.45
N GLU A 85 19.21 10.32 -2.41
CA GLU A 85 19.32 10.63 -3.84
C GLU A 85 18.55 11.89 -4.25
N LYS A 86 17.42 12.18 -3.59
CA LYS A 86 16.41 13.16 -4.01
C LYS A 86 16.16 14.25 -2.97
N LYS A 87 17.15 14.52 -2.09
CA LYS A 87 17.05 15.49 -0.98
C LYS A 87 16.58 16.90 -1.36
N ASN A 88 16.74 17.31 -2.62
CA ASN A 88 16.37 18.65 -3.11
C ASN A 88 15.04 18.66 -3.89
N GLU A 89 14.45 17.49 -4.12
CA GLU A 89 13.13 17.39 -4.76
C GLU A 89 12.02 17.71 -3.74
N PRO A 90 10.83 18.16 -4.21
CA PRO A 90 9.63 18.25 -3.37
C PRO A 90 9.35 16.95 -2.64
N SER A 91 8.84 17.05 -1.41
CA SER A 91 8.58 15.89 -0.55
C SER A 91 7.52 14.95 -1.14
N GLU A 92 6.59 15.48 -1.93
CA GLU A 92 5.59 14.75 -2.71
C GLU A 92 6.26 13.86 -3.75
N ASN A 93 7.20 14.42 -4.53
CA ASN A 93 7.98 13.68 -5.53
C ASN A 93 8.87 12.61 -4.89
N GLN A 94 9.43 12.90 -3.72
CA GLN A 94 10.16 11.89 -2.92
C GLN A 94 9.21 10.76 -2.52
N GLY A 95 8.01 11.08 -2.04
CA GLY A 95 6.99 10.10 -1.69
C GLY A 95 6.56 9.23 -2.86
N LYS A 96 6.29 9.84 -4.02
CA LYS A 96 5.93 9.15 -5.26
C LYS A 96 7.04 8.21 -5.74
N MET A 97 8.30 8.63 -5.63
CA MET A 97 9.46 7.79 -5.93
C MET A 97 9.58 6.58 -4.97
N ILE A 98 9.30 6.76 -3.67
CA ILE A 98 9.32 5.66 -2.70
C ILE A 98 8.22 4.64 -3.04
N TYR A 99 7.02 5.13 -3.37
CA TYR A 99 5.89 4.31 -3.78
C TYR A 99 6.25 3.44 -4.99
N TYR A 100 6.73 4.03 -6.09
CA TYR A 100 7.13 3.28 -7.29
C TYR A 100 8.27 2.30 -7.05
N LYS A 101 9.32 2.68 -6.30
CA LYS A 101 10.42 1.76 -5.99
C LYS A 101 9.96 0.55 -5.16
N CYS A 102 8.91 0.68 -4.36
CA CYS A 102 8.34 -0.45 -3.62
C CYS A 102 7.46 -1.34 -4.51
N GLN A 103 6.70 -0.75 -5.43
CA GLN A 103 5.92 -1.51 -6.41
C GLN A 103 6.78 -2.28 -7.40
N ASP A 104 7.90 -1.71 -7.87
CA ASP A 104 8.83 -2.37 -8.80
C ASP A 104 9.59 -3.52 -8.13
N LYS A 105 9.84 -3.42 -6.82
CA LYS A 105 10.67 -4.39 -6.12
C LYS A 105 9.90 -5.65 -5.75
N ASN A 106 10.37 -6.78 -6.26
CA ASN A 106 9.88 -8.08 -5.79
C ASN A 106 10.26 -8.34 -4.34
N VAL A 107 9.27 -8.77 -3.56
CA VAL A 107 9.41 -9.26 -2.19
C VAL A 107 8.78 -10.63 -2.15
N GLU A 108 9.59 -11.65 -1.87
CA GLU A 108 9.17 -13.03 -1.86
C GLU A 108 8.46 -13.38 -0.54
N MET A 109 7.50 -14.29 -0.65
CA MET A 109 6.93 -15.00 0.48
C MET A 109 7.39 -16.45 0.39
N ASP A 110 7.71 -17.07 1.53
CA ASP A 110 8.26 -18.42 1.53
C ASP A 110 7.37 -19.38 0.73
N SER A 111 8.00 -20.08 -0.24
CA SER A 111 7.40 -21.16 -1.03
C SER A 111 6.22 -20.78 -1.95
N VAL A 112 5.90 -19.50 -2.15
CA VAL A 112 4.77 -19.08 -2.99
C VAL A 112 5.15 -17.90 -3.88
N TYR A 113 4.85 -17.99 -5.18
CA TYR A 113 4.88 -16.84 -6.08
C TYR A 113 3.86 -15.81 -5.63
N VAL A 114 4.31 -14.58 -5.39
CA VAL A 114 3.46 -13.46 -4.98
C VAL A 114 3.11 -12.63 -6.21
N PRO A 115 1.85 -12.61 -6.67
CA PRO A 115 1.41 -11.71 -7.73
C PRO A 115 1.58 -10.24 -7.32
N ASP A 116 1.74 -9.35 -8.30
CA ASP A 116 1.95 -7.92 -8.04
C ASP A 116 0.79 -7.30 -7.26
N PHE A 117 -0.46 -7.63 -7.62
CA PHE A 117 -1.64 -7.12 -6.92
C PHE A 117 -1.64 -7.48 -5.43
N LEU A 118 -1.10 -8.65 -5.07
CA LEU A 118 -1.02 -9.08 -3.68
C LEU A 118 0.03 -8.27 -2.92
N LYS A 119 1.23 -8.13 -3.50
CA LYS A 119 2.33 -7.34 -2.93
C LYS A 119 1.89 -5.89 -2.71
N ASN A 120 1.37 -5.27 -3.77
CA ASN A 120 0.91 -3.89 -3.76
C ASN A 120 -0.25 -3.70 -2.78
N GLY A 121 -1.25 -4.60 -2.81
CA GLY A 121 -2.37 -4.57 -1.87
C GLY A 121 -1.95 -4.75 -0.41
N CYS A 122 -0.90 -5.52 -0.13
CA CYS A 122 -0.29 -5.60 1.20
C CYS A 122 0.42 -4.28 1.60
N TYR A 123 1.12 -3.63 0.67
CA TYR A 123 1.66 -2.28 0.92
C TYR A 123 0.54 -1.27 1.22
N HIS A 124 -0.57 -1.31 0.47
CA HIS A 124 -1.73 -0.47 0.73
C HIS A 124 -2.37 -0.76 2.10
N ALA A 125 -2.45 -2.01 2.52
CA ALA A 125 -2.92 -2.37 3.87
C ALA A 125 -2.00 -1.82 4.97
N LEU A 126 -0.68 -1.96 4.81
CA LEU A 126 0.29 -1.39 5.76
C LEU A 126 0.21 0.14 5.82
N ALA A 127 0.05 0.80 4.68
CA ALA A 127 -0.13 2.25 4.60
C ALA A 127 -1.44 2.68 5.26
N ASN A 128 -2.53 1.96 5.01
CA ASN A 128 -3.84 2.21 5.62
C ASN A 128 -3.81 2.11 7.15
N ASN A 129 -2.99 1.19 7.68
CA ASN A 129 -2.79 1.00 9.12
C ASN A 129 -1.74 1.95 9.72
N LEU A 130 -1.20 2.88 8.92
CA LEU A 130 -0.11 3.80 9.31
C LEU A 130 1.16 3.10 9.80
N GLU A 131 1.38 1.85 9.39
CA GLU A 131 2.62 1.11 9.67
C GLU A 131 3.76 1.54 8.74
N ILE A 132 3.40 2.06 7.56
CA ILE A 132 4.28 2.75 6.63
C ILE A 132 3.61 4.05 6.16
N GLY A 133 4.40 4.94 5.55
CA GLY A 133 3.89 6.14 4.91
C GLY A 133 4.72 6.51 3.68
N TRP A 134 4.06 6.91 2.60
CA TRP A 134 4.79 7.25 1.35
C TRP A 134 5.51 8.58 1.47
N HIS A 135 4.82 9.62 1.93
CA HIS A 135 5.41 10.93 2.15
C HIS A 135 6.45 10.93 3.30
N PRO A 136 7.56 11.67 3.20
CA PRO A 136 8.53 11.81 4.29
C PRO A 136 7.90 12.18 5.64
N GLN A 137 6.90 13.07 5.60
CA GLN A 137 6.13 13.60 6.73
C GLN A 137 4.70 13.05 6.83
N CYS A 138 4.46 11.83 6.31
CA CYS A 138 3.12 11.25 6.21
C CYS A 138 2.30 11.29 7.52
N SER A 139 2.93 11.03 8.66
CA SER A 139 2.23 10.99 9.95
C SER A 139 1.74 12.36 10.44
N GLU A 140 2.35 13.45 9.97
CA GLU A 140 1.94 14.82 10.30
C GLU A 140 0.74 15.21 9.42
N LEU A 141 0.86 15.00 8.11
CA LEU A 141 -0.16 15.36 7.12
C LEU A 141 -1.50 14.63 7.36
N ILE A 142 -1.46 13.33 7.68
CA ILE A 142 -2.69 12.56 7.95
C ILE A 142 -3.38 13.02 9.25
N LYS A 143 -2.62 13.50 10.25
CA LYS A 143 -3.22 14.04 11.49
C LYS A 143 -3.90 15.38 11.23
N GLU A 144 -3.29 16.23 10.42
CA GLU A 144 -3.84 17.53 10.05
C GLU A 144 -5.16 17.39 9.26
N GLU A 145 -5.24 16.43 8.32
CA GLU A 145 -6.51 16.12 7.64
C GLU A 145 -7.58 15.60 8.60
N SER A 146 -7.23 14.66 9.49
CA SER A 146 -8.19 14.11 10.46
C SER A 146 -8.77 15.16 11.41
N ASP A 147 -8.02 16.21 11.72
CA ASP A 147 -8.49 17.30 12.59
C ASP A 147 -9.22 18.40 11.82
N SER A 148 -8.95 18.56 10.51
CA SER A 148 -9.69 19.46 9.63
C SER A 148 -11.17 19.07 9.43
N TRP A 149 -11.55 17.81 9.67
CA TRP A 149 -12.95 17.36 9.59
C TRP A 149 -13.71 17.43 10.93
N LYS A 150 -13.05 17.87 12.00
CA LYS A 150 -13.66 18.03 13.34
C LYS A 150 -14.09 19.47 13.65
N ILE A 151 -13.94 20.38 12.69
CA ILE A 151 -14.36 21.80 12.76
C ILE A 151 -15.60 21.97 11.87
#